data_AF-Q6R6M8-F1
#
_entry.id   AF-Q6R6M8-F1
#
_cell.length_a   1.000
_cell.length_b   1.000
_cell.length_c   1.000
_cell.angle_alpha   90.00
_cell.angle_beta   90.00
_cell.angle_gamma   90.00
#
_symmetry.space_group_name_H-M   'P 1'
#
loop_
_entity.id
_entity.type
_entity.pdbx_description
1 polymer ?
#
loop_
_entity_poly.entity_id
_entity_poly.type
_entity_poly.pdbx_seq_one_letter_code
_entity_poly.pdbx_strand_id
1 'polypeptide(L)'
;LSPTGTTEFWLGNEKIHLITTQSAIPYVLRVQLEDWSGKTSTADYSTFRVGPESDKYRMTYAYFLGGDAGDAFDGFDFGDDSSDKFLTSHNGMQ
;
A
#
# COMPACT_ATOMS: atom_id res chain seq x y z
N LEU A 1 7.50 -19.88 -4.30
CA LEU A 1 6.56 -19.40 -3.25
C LEU A 1 6.17 -20.61 -2.41
N SER A 2 6.11 -20.47 -1.09
CA SER A 2 5.75 -21.59 -0.19
C SER A 2 4.33 -22.09 -0.51
N PRO A 3 4.07 -23.41 -0.61
CA PRO A 3 2.73 -23.96 -0.87
C PRO A 3 1.69 -23.55 0.17
N THR A 4 2.13 -23.18 1.37
CA THR A 4 1.29 -22.83 2.53
C THR A 4 1.18 -21.33 2.77
N GLY A 5 1.87 -20.49 1.99
CA GLY A 5 1.89 -19.04 2.22
C GLY A 5 2.66 -18.59 3.47
N THR A 6 3.42 -19.48 4.12
CA THR A 6 4.12 -19.21 5.39
C THR A 6 5.57 -18.73 5.22
N THR A 7 5.90 -18.09 4.09
CA THR A 7 7.25 -17.57 3.83
C THR A 7 7.19 -16.08 3.57
N GLU A 8 8.18 -15.36 4.08
CA GLU A 8 8.38 -13.96 3.74
C GLU A 8 8.92 -13.84 2.31
N PHE A 9 8.39 -12.88 1.56
CA PHE A 9 8.91 -12.54 0.23
C PHE A 9 8.46 -11.15 -0.18
N TRP A 10 9.22 -10.55 -1.10
CA TRP A 10 8.78 -9.43 -1.91
C TRP A 10 8.62 -9.91 -3.35
N LEU A 11 7.47 -9.65 -3.98
CA LEU A 11 7.20 -10.15 -5.33
C LEU A 11 8.16 -9.54 -6.38
N GLY A 12 8.55 -8.27 -6.15
CA GLY A 12 9.37 -7.45 -7.04
C GLY A 12 8.56 -6.32 -7.69
N ASN A 13 9.11 -5.11 -7.70
CA ASN A 13 8.39 -3.90 -8.13
C ASN A 13 7.90 -4.01 -9.59
N GLU A 14 8.75 -4.49 -10.49
CA GLU A 14 8.39 -4.66 -11.90
C GLU A 14 7.19 -5.60 -12.09
N LYS A 15 7.12 -6.69 -11.32
CA LYS A 15 5.97 -7.60 -11.40
C LYS A 15 4.70 -6.93 -10.87
N ILE A 16 4.81 -6.14 -9.79
CA ILE A 16 3.67 -5.41 -9.23
C ILE A 16 3.20 -4.31 -10.20
N HIS A 17 4.12 -3.59 -10.85
CA HIS A 17 3.83 -2.65 -11.92
C HIS A 17 3.04 -3.33 -13.04
N LEU A 18 3.56 -4.44 -13.59
CA LEU A 18 2.90 -5.18 -14.65
C LEU A 18 1.51 -5.65 -14.24
N ILE A 19 1.33 -6.22 -13.05
CA ILE A 19 0.02 -6.68 -12.54
C ILE A 19 -0.97 -5.51 -12.40
N THR A 20 -0.55 -4.39 -11.83
CA THR A 20 -1.45 -3.28 -11.52
C THR A 20 -1.80 -2.40 -12.72
N THR A 21 -1.05 -2.54 -13.82
CA THR A 21 -1.22 -1.73 -15.04
C THR A 21 -1.58 -2.53 -16.28
N GLN A 22 -1.69 -3.87 -16.19
CA GLN A 22 -1.96 -4.75 -17.34
C GLN A 22 -3.28 -4.47 -18.08
N SER A 23 -4.24 -3.80 -17.44
CA SER A 23 -5.52 -3.46 -18.06
C SER A 23 -6.08 -2.15 -17.51
N ALA A 24 -7.13 -1.64 -18.15
CA ALA A 24 -7.86 -0.48 -17.66
C ALA A 24 -8.71 -0.77 -16.40
N ILE A 25 -8.89 -2.04 -16.02
CA ILE A 25 -9.64 -2.42 -14.82
C ILE A 25 -8.83 -2.01 -13.58
N PRO A 26 -9.39 -1.22 -12.65
CA PRO A 26 -8.68 -0.79 -11.45
C PRO A 26 -8.48 -1.95 -10.47
N TYR A 27 -7.29 -2.05 -9.89
CA TYR A 27 -6.98 -2.98 -8.80
C TYR A 27 -7.25 -2.33 -7.44
N VAL A 28 -7.57 -3.16 -6.46
CA VAL A 28 -7.65 -2.77 -5.05
C VAL A 28 -6.47 -3.40 -4.31
N LEU A 29 -5.75 -2.59 -3.54
CA LEU A 29 -4.76 -3.10 -2.60
C LEU A 29 -5.44 -3.35 -1.26
N ARG A 30 -5.21 -4.53 -0.67
CA ARG A 30 -5.54 -4.84 0.72
C ARG A 30 -4.24 -5.07 1.49
N VAL A 31 -4.03 -4.27 2.52
CA VAL A 31 -3.00 -4.50 3.53
C VAL A 31 -3.65 -5.25 4.70
N GLN A 32 -3.04 -6.34 5.13
CA GLN A 32 -3.49 -7.13 6.27
C GLN A 32 -2.36 -7.20 7.30
N LEU A 33 -2.69 -6.87 8.54
CA LEU A 33 -1.78 -6.87 9.69
C LEU A 33 -2.31 -7.85 10.73
N GLU A 34 -1.41 -8.43 11.51
CA GLU A 34 -1.73 -9.23 12.70
C GLU A 34 -0.82 -8.77 13.84
N ASP A 35 -1.40 -8.52 15.02
CA ASP A 35 -0.63 -8.18 16.20
C ASP A 35 -0.21 -9.41 17.01
N TRP A 36 0.64 -9.22 18.02
CA TRP A 36 1.15 -10.29 18.87
C TRP A 36 0.08 -10.97 19.73
N SER A 37 -1.12 -10.39 19.84
CA SER A 37 -2.28 -10.98 20.51
C SER A 37 -3.17 -11.79 19.55
N GLY A 38 -2.80 -11.85 18.27
CA GLY A 38 -3.55 -12.53 17.21
C GLY A 38 -4.71 -11.71 16.65
N LYS A 39 -4.80 -10.41 16.97
CA LYS A 39 -5.82 -9.54 16.37
C LYS A 39 -5.37 -9.13 14.97
N THR A 40 -6.24 -9.34 14.00
CA THR A 40 -6.00 -8.93 12.61
C THR A 40 -6.70 -7.62 12.28
N SER A 41 -6.07 -6.78 11.48
CA SER A 41 -6.67 -5.55 10.94
C SER A 41 -6.36 -5.40 9.45
N THR A 42 -7.20 -4.63 8.76
CA THR A 42 -7.15 -4.43 7.31
C THR A 42 -7.17 -2.95 6.93
N ALA A 43 -6.57 -2.63 5.79
CA ALA A 43 -6.67 -1.34 5.11
C ALA A 43 -6.77 -1.55 3.60
N ASP A 44 -7.84 -1.04 2.98
CA ASP A 44 -8.13 -1.21 1.56
C ASP A 44 -7.98 0.11 0.79
N TYR A 45 -7.32 0.06 -0.37
CA TYR A 45 -7.02 1.23 -1.21
C TYR A 45 -7.51 1.02 -2.65
N SER A 46 -8.34 1.95 -3.13
CA SER A 46 -8.94 1.88 -4.46
C SER A 46 -7.98 2.30 -5.57
N THR A 47 -8.10 1.66 -6.74
CA THR A 47 -7.34 2.01 -7.97
C THR A 47 -5.84 2.04 -7.72
N PHE A 48 -5.34 1.04 -6.97
CA PHE A 48 -3.94 0.91 -6.63
C PHE A 48 -3.09 0.64 -7.87
N ARG A 49 -1.99 1.39 -8.00
CA ARG A 49 -1.01 1.27 -9.09
C ARG A 49 0.40 1.49 -8.59
N VAL A 50 1.32 0.74 -9.18
CA VAL A 50 2.76 0.99 -9.11
C VAL A 50 3.22 1.47 -10.48
N GLY A 51 3.92 2.60 -10.53
CA GLY A 51 4.44 3.18 -11.76
C GLY A 51 5.55 2.34 -12.42
N PRO A 52 5.97 2.69 -13.63
CA PRO A 52 7.11 2.03 -14.28
C PRO A 52 8.43 2.40 -13.59
N GLU A 53 9.49 1.64 -13.88
CA GLU A 53 10.86 1.93 -13.40
C GLU A 53 11.33 3.35 -13.72
N SER A 54 10.94 3.90 -14.87
CA SER A 54 11.28 5.28 -15.28
C SER A 54 10.67 6.37 -14.37
N ASP A 55 9.59 6.05 -13.65
CA ASP A 55 9.01 6.89 -12.59
C ASP A 55 9.28 6.26 -11.21
N LYS A 56 10.36 5.48 -11.10
CA LYS A 56 10.85 4.85 -9.87
C LYS A 56 9.83 4.00 -9.13
N TYR A 57 8.91 3.37 -9.85
CA TYR A 57 7.85 2.55 -9.24
C TYR A 57 6.96 3.33 -8.28
N ARG A 58 6.66 4.59 -8.62
CA ARG A 58 5.79 5.46 -7.82
C ARG A 58 4.50 4.76 -7.41
N MET A 59 4.19 4.77 -6.12
CA MET A 59 2.94 4.23 -5.61
C MET A 59 1.82 5.26 -5.78
N THR A 60 0.68 4.87 -6.34
CA THR A 60 -0.52 5.73 -6.42
C THR A 60 -1.79 4.94 -6.12
N TYR A 61 -2.78 5.62 -5.55
CA TYR A 61 -4.13 5.11 -5.36
C TYR A 61 -5.14 6.26 -5.43
N ALA A 62 -6.40 5.95 -5.72
CA ALA A 62 -7.45 6.97 -5.85
C ALA A 62 -7.95 7.48 -4.50
N TYR A 63 -8.31 6.57 -3.60
CA TYR A 63 -8.79 6.89 -2.25
C TYR A 63 -8.74 5.64 -1.35
N PHE A 64 -8.74 5.86 -0.04
CA PHE A 64 -8.91 4.80 0.95
C PHE A 64 -10.36 4.31 0.98
N LEU A 65 -10.54 3.01 0.83
CA LEU A 65 -11.85 2.36 0.84
C LEU A 65 -12.38 2.12 2.26
N GLY A 66 -11.48 1.88 3.21
CA GLY A 66 -11.84 1.53 4.57
C GLY A 66 -10.97 0.42 5.14
N GLY A 67 -11.23 0.11 6.40
CA GLY A 67 -10.47 -0.88 7.16
C GLY A 67 -10.19 -0.41 8.58
N ASP A 68 -10.13 -1.35 9.50
CA ASP A 68 -9.92 -1.10 10.93
C ASP A 68 -8.46 -0.79 11.28
N ALA A 69 -7.51 -0.96 10.34
CA ALA A 69 -6.14 -0.48 10.49
C ALA A 69 -5.99 1.04 10.25
N GLY A 70 -7.01 1.69 9.66
CA GLY A 70 -6.97 3.12 9.31
C GLY A 70 -6.19 3.43 8.04
N ASP A 71 -6.21 4.71 7.63
CA ASP A 71 -5.50 5.19 6.43
C ASP A 71 -4.12 5.75 6.78
N ALA A 72 -3.12 4.88 6.83
CA ALA A 72 -1.73 5.31 7.07
C ALA A 72 -1.08 5.97 5.86
N PHE A 73 -1.54 5.67 4.62
CA PHE A 73 -0.96 6.25 3.41
C PHE A 73 -1.37 7.71 3.17
N ASP A 74 -2.46 8.18 3.77
CA ASP A 74 -2.80 9.61 3.83
C ASP A 74 -1.89 10.39 4.81
N GLY A 75 -0.96 9.70 5.47
CA GLY A 75 -0.04 10.27 6.44
C GLY A 75 -0.65 10.41 7.83
N PHE A 76 0.23 10.45 8.83
CA PHE A 76 -0.12 10.47 10.23
C PHE A 76 0.55 11.65 10.93
N ASP A 77 -0.23 12.38 11.73
CA ASP A 77 0.28 13.46 12.57
C ASP A 77 0.78 12.86 13.89
N PHE A 78 2.11 12.82 14.07
CA PHE A 78 2.72 12.31 15.28
C PHE A 78 2.72 13.35 16.41
N GLY A 79 2.51 14.63 16.08
CA GLY A 79 2.47 15.74 17.03
C GLY A 79 3.84 16.33 17.39
N ASP A 80 4.92 15.85 16.76
CA ASP A 80 6.27 16.38 16.96
C ASP A 80 6.51 17.60 16.06
N ASP A 81 5.98 17.58 14.83
CA ASP A 81 6.00 18.71 13.90
C ASP A 81 4.65 18.87 13.17
N SER A 82 4.21 20.12 12.99
CA SER A 82 2.97 20.43 12.24
C SER A 82 2.94 19.93 10.78
N SER A 83 4.09 19.55 10.23
CA SER A 83 4.26 18.98 8.89
C SER A 83 4.24 17.45 8.85
N ASP A 84 4.14 16.76 9.99
CA ASP A 84 4.26 15.30 10.11
C ASP A 84 3.34 14.55 9.14
N LYS A 85 2.05 14.89 9.13
CA LYS A 85 1.06 14.25 8.24
C LYS A 85 1.43 14.38 6.76
N PHE A 86 1.93 15.54 6.36
CA PHE A 86 2.35 15.75 4.97
C PHE A 86 3.59 14.92 4.63
N LEU A 87 4.60 14.94 5.50
CA LEU A 87 5.88 14.24 5.30
C LEU A 87 5.76 12.71 5.38
N THR A 88 4.69 12.20 5.99
CA THR A 88 4.42 10.76 6.17
C THR A 88 3.35 10.25 5.21
N SER A 89 2.86 11.09 4.29
CA SER A 89 1.95 10.65 3.23
C SER A 89 2.69 9.84 2.16
N HIS A 90 2.09 8.73 1.73
CA HIS A 90 2.72 7.78 0.81
C HIS A 90 2.13 7.82 -0.60
N ASN A 91 0.92 8.39 -0.78
CA ASN A 91 0.31 8.50 -2.10
C ASN A 91 1.16 9.40 -3.01
N GLY A 92 1.64 8.84 -4.12
CA GLY A 92 2.52 9.52 -5.05
C GLY A 92 4.00 9.48 -4.69
N MET A 93 4.43 8.75 -3.66
CA MET A 93 5.86 8.58 -3.35
C MET A 93 6.59 7.71 -4.38
N GLN A 94 7.86 8.06 -4.65
CA GLN A 94 8.82 7.36 -5.52
C GLN A 94 9.85 6.58 -4.70
#